data_AF-A0A3D5PQE1-F1
#
_entry.id   AF-A0A3D5PQE1-F1
#
_cell.length_a   1.000
_cell.length_b   1.000
_cell.length_c   1.000
_cell.angle_alpha   90.00
_cell.angle_beta   90.00
_cell.angle_gamma   90.00
#
_symmetry.space_group_name_H-M   'P 1'
#
loop_
_entity.id
_entity.type
_entity.pdbx_description
1 polymer ?
#
loop_
_entity_poly.entity_id
_entity_poly.type
_entity_poly.pdbx_seq_one_letter_code
_entity_poly.pdbx_strand_id
1 'polypeptide(L)'
;SERVAISSSEGIRHVVRLSVAVYAAFHWLPNFLPWFRKTHPGIEIEIETEGAQSPFDAFFKGQIDLVISPDSVLPGQLDAVDLFEDELVAVVPLGHALAKRKYVNGNDFLNDPFLTYSLVR
;
A
#
# COMPACT_ATOMS: atom_id res chain seq x y z
N SER A 1 -0.83 1.81 -27.92
CA SER A 1 -2.01 1.03 -27.48
C SER A 1 -3.15 2.00 -27.21
N GLU A 2 -4.39 1.62 -27.49
CA GLU A 2 -5.61 2.45 -27.45
C GLU A 2 -5.74 3.35 -26.21
N ARG A 3 -5.35 2.86 -25.04
CA ARG A 3 -5.30 3.61 -23.77
C ARG A 3 -4.41 4.87 -23.78
N VAL A 4 -3.25 4.80 -24.44
CA VAL A 4 -2.32 5.94 -24.54
C VAL A 4 -2.92 7.05 -25.41
N ALA A 5 -3.74 6.68 -26.41
CA ALA A 5 -4.43 7.64 -27.25
C ALA A 5 -5.60 8.33 -26.51
N ILE A 6 -6.35 7.59 -25.68
CA ILE A 6 -7.46 8.12 -24.86
C ILE A 6 -6.92 9.09 -23.79
N SER A 7 -5.91 8.68 -23.03
CA SER A 7 -5.26 9.54 -22.02
C SER A 7 -4.70 10.83 -22.65
N SER A 8 -4.09 10.73 -23.84
CA SER A 8 -3.58 11.91 -24.57
C SER A 8 -4.69 12.90 -24.93
N SER A 9 -5.90 12.44 -25.27
CA SER A 9 -7.06 13.32 -25.55
C SER A 9 -7.63 14.00 -24.31
N GLU A 10 -7.39 13.43 -23.12
CA GLU A 10 -7.80 13.99 -21.83
C GLU A 10 -6.76 14.96 -21.24
N GLY A 11 -5.67 15.24 -21.99
CA GLY A 11 -4.59 16.13 -21.55
C GLY A 11 -3.57 15.47 -20.62
N ILE A 12 -3.61 14.15 -20.50
CA ILE A 12 -2.65 13.37 -19.73
C ILE A 12 -1.36 13.27 -20.52
N ARG A 13 -0.25 13.63 -19.87
CA ARG A 13 1.10 13.64 -20.45
C ARG A 13 1.95 12.48 -19.93
N HIS A 14 1.61 11.98 -18.74
CA HIS A 14 2.36 10.92 -18.06
C HIS A 14 1.40 9.94 -17.40
N VAL A 15 1.75 8.67 -17.44
CA VAL A 15 1.09 7.60 -16.68
C VAL A 15 2.13 7.05 -15.71
N VAL A 16 1.75 6.94 -14.44
CA VAL A 16 2.56 6.37 -13.36
C VAL A 16 1.87 5.10 -12.88
N ARG A 17 2.56 3.97 -13.01
CA ARG A 17 2.09 2.64 -12.60
C ARG A 17 2.54 2.35 -11.19
N LEU A 18 1.60 2.31 -10.27
CA LEU A 18 1.82 2.11 -8.86
C LEU A 18 1.42 0.69 -8.48
N SER A 19 2.36 -0.09 -7.93
CA SER A 19 2.02 -1.35 -7.27
C SER A 19 1.96 -1.19 -5.76
N VAL A 20 1.04 -1.91 -5.14
CA VAL A 20 0.81 -1.90 -3.70
C VAL A 20 0.92 -3.32 -3.19
N ALA A 21 1.98 -3.62 -2.44
CA ALA A 21 2.30 -4.99 -2.03
C ALA A 21 1.31 -5.56 -1.00
N VAL A 22 0.58 -4.70 -0.27
CA VAL A 22 -0.34 -5.13 0.79
C VAL A 22 -1.72 -4.51 0.60
N TYR A 23 -2.66 -5.31 0.09
CA TYR A 23 -4.00 -4.87 -0.34
C TYR A 23 -4.87 -4.29 0.79
N ALA A 24 -4.54 -4.57 2.05
CA ALA A 24 -5.43 -4.28 3.19
C ALA A 24 -5.20 -2.92 3.88
N ALA A 25 -4.09 -2.21 3.63
CA ALA A 25 -3.60 -1.18 4.56
C ALA A 25 -3.78 0.28 4.12
N PHE A 26 -4.45 0.55 2.99
CA PHE A 26 -4.36 1.87 2.36
C PHE A 26 -5.62 2.70 2.52
N HIS A 27 -5.98 3.02 3.77
CA HIS A 27 -7.11 3.94 4.07
C HIS A 27 -6.94 5.34 3.49
N TRP A 28 -5.69 5.76 3.21
CA TRP A 28 -5.41 7.08 2.64
C TRP A 28 -5.57 7.14 1.11
N LEU A 29 -5.35 6.03 0.39
CA LEU A 29 -5.28 6.03 -1.08
C LEU A 29 -6.59 6.50 -1.76
N PRO A 30 -7.78 6.06 -1.30
CA PRO A 30 -9.05 6.57 -1.85
C PRO A 30 -9.24 8.08 -1.71
N ASN A 31 -8.67 8.70 -0.66
CA ASN A 31 -8.73 10.15 -0.46
C ASN A 31 -7.62 10.89 -1.25
N PHE A 32 -6.47 10.26 -1.41
CA PHE A 32 -5.34 10.83 -2.15
C PHE A 32 -5.61 10.91 -3.66
N LEU A 33 -6.16 9.87 -4.29
CA LEU A 33 -6.30 9.82 -5.75
C LEU A 33 -7.14 10.98 -6.32
N PRO A 34 -8.31 11.35 -5.75
CA PRO A 34 -9.08 12.51 -6.22
C PRO A 34 -8.33 13.83 -6.04
N TRP A 35 -7.65 14.01 -4.90
CA TRP A 35 -6.84 15.20 -4.64
C TRP A 35 -5.67 15.30 -5.63
N PHE A 36 -4.98 14.20 -5.89
CA PHE A 36 -3.83 14.16 -6.80
C PHE A 36 -4.27 14.48 -8.24
N ARG A 37 -5.34 13.86 -8.74
CA ARG A 37 -5.90 14.15 -10.07
C ARG A 37 -6.28 15.62 -10.24
N LYS A 38 -6.85 16.24 -9.20
CA LYS A 38 -7.21 17.66 -9.23
C LYS A 38 -5.99 18.59 -9.25
N THR A 39 -4.94 18.23 -8.51
CA THR A 39 -3.72 19.06 -8.37
C THR A 39 -2.70 18.82 -9.50
N HIS A 40 -2.72 17.64 -10.12
CA HIS A 40 -1.79 17.20 -11.16
C HIS A 40 -2.53 16.56 -12.34
N PRO A 41 -3.39 17.32 -13.06
CA PRO A 41 -4.29 16.76 -14.09
C PRO A 41 -3.57 16.14 -15.31
N GLY A 42 -2.29 16.46 -15.52
CA GLY A 42 -1.48 15.88 -16.60
C GLY A 42 -0.85 14.53 -16.26
N ILE A 43 -1.12 13.97 -15.07
CA ILE A 43 -0.54 12.71 -14.58
C ILE A 43 -1.67 11.76 -14.21
N GLU A 44 -1.69 10.58 -14.82
CA GLU A 44 -2.56 9.47 -14.45
C GLU A 44 -1.83 8.53 -13.50
N ILE A 45 -2.51 8.06 -12.46
CA ILE A 45 -2.04 6.97 -11.61
C ILE A 45 -2.83 5.72 -11.98
N GLU A 46 -2.13 4.69 -12.44
CA GLU A 46 -2.66 3.34 -12.66
C GLU A 46 -2.24 2.45 -11.50
N ILE A 47 -3.18 1.71 -10.91
CA ILE A 47 -2.88 0.73 -9.85
C ILE A 47 -2.63 -0.62 -10.50
N GLU A 48 -1.41 -1.16 -10.35
CA GLU A 48 -1.00 -2.46 -10.87
C GLU A 48 -1.03 -3.51 -9.76
N THR A 49 -2.02 -4.41 -9.84
CA THR A 49 -2.30 -5.42 -8.82
C THR A 49 -1.54 -6.72 -9.05
N GLU A 50 -1.17 -7.05 -10.28
CA GLU A 50 -0.41 -8.29 -10.58
C GLU A 50 1.04 -8.19 -10.10
N GLY A 51 1.58 -6.97 -10.03
CA GLY A 51 2.90 -6.69 -9.47
C GLY A 51 3.02 -6.94 -7.97
N ALA A 52 1.93 -7.09 -7.22
CA ALA A 52 1.98 -7.19 -5.75
C ALA A 52 2.67 -8.48 -5.24
N GLN A 53 2.68 -9.56 -6.04
CA GLN A 53 3.30 -10.84 -5.66
C GLN A 53 4.82 -10.86 -5.88
N SER A 54 5.32 -10.12 -6.86
CA SER A 54 6.77 -9.90 -7.08
C SER A 54 7.02 -8.47 -7.55
N PRO A 55 6.89 -7.48 -6.64
CA PRO A 55 6.92 -6.07 -7.02
C PRO A 55 8.27 -5.67 -7.58
N PHE A 56 9.36 -6.23 -7.06
CA PHE A 56 10.69 -5.92 -7.56
C PHE A 56 10.93 -6.48 -8.97
N ASP A 57 10.46 -7.69 -9.29
CA ASP A 57 10.57 -8.22 -10.66
C ASP A 57 9.75 -7.39 -11.65
N ALA A 58 8.52 -6.99 -11.26
CA ALA A 58 7.67 -6.14 -12.09
C ALA A 58 8.33 -4.76 -12.32
N PHE A 59 9.01 -4.21 -11.30
CA PHE A 59 9.75 -2.96 -11.40
C PHE A 59 10.91 -3.08 -12.40
N PHE A 60 11.75 -4.12 -12.27
CA PHE A 60 12.87 -4.34 -13.20
C PHE A 60 12.44 -4.64 -14.64
N LYS A 61 11.22 -5.15 -14.84
CA LYS A 61 10.62 -5.37 -16.16
C LYS A 61 9.94 -4.11 -16.73
N GLY A 62 9.90 -3.00 -16.00
CA GLY A 62 9.24 -1.76 -16.41
C GLY A 62 7.70 -1.87 -16.45
N GLN A 63 7.13 -2.82 -15.72
CA GLN A 63 5.68 -3.01 -15.61
C GLN A 63 5.07 -2.08 -14.55
N ILE A 64 5.89 -1.66 -13.59
CA ILE A 64 5.52 -0.72 -12.54
C ILE A 64 6.62 0.33 -12.40
N ASP A 65 6.23 1.53 -12.01
CA ASP A 65 7.13 2.67 -11.82
C ASP A 65 7.41 2.95 -10.35
N LEU A 66 6.48 2.57 -9.45
CA LEU A 66 6.59 2.77 -8.01
C LEU A 66 5.99 1.58 -7.25
N VAL A 67 6.58 1.26 -6.09
CA VAL A 67 6.08 0.26 -5.15
C VAL A 67 5.80 0.93 -3.82
N ILE A 68 4.58 0.73 -3.29
CA ILE A 68 4.28 1.04 -1.90
C ILE A 68 4.37 -0.25 -1.08
N SER A 69 5.29 -0.26 -0.12
CA SER A 69 5.60 -1.42 0.72
C SER A 69 5.72 -0.99 2.19
N PRO A 70 5.17 -1.77 3.14
CA PRO A 70 5.47 -1.58 4.56
C PRO A 70 6.86 -2.13 4.92
N ASP A 71 7.42 -3.04 4.12
CA ASP A 71 8.72 -3.64 4.35
C ASP A 71 9.83 -2.70 3.90
N SER A 72 10.80 -2.48 4.78
CA SER A 72 11.98 -1.64 4.57
C SER A 72 13.14 -2.36 3.88
N VAL A 73 13.00 -3.66 3.58
CA VAL A 73 14.06 -4.44 2.93
C VAL A 73 13.92 -4.31 1.42
N LEU A 74 14.66 -3.35 0.87
CA LEU A 74 14.78 -3.19 -0.57
C LEU A 74 15.99 -3.98 -1.13
N PRO A 75 15.88 -4.53 -2.35
CA PRO A 75 17.05 -4.86 -3.16
C PRO A 75 17.95 -3.63 -3.28
N GLY A 76 19.27 -3.80 -3.18
CA GLY A 76 20.25 -2.70 -3.08
C GLY A 76 20.36 -1.75 -4.29
N GLN A 77 19.45 -1.84 -5.25
CA GLN A 77 19.35 -0.98 -6.44
C GLN A 77 18.16 -0.02 -6.38
N LEU A 78 17.37 -0.04 -5.30
CA LEU A 78 16.18 0.78 -5.15
C LEU A 78 16.35 1.80 -4.03
N ASP A 79 15.88 3.01 -4.30
CA ASP A 79 15.73 4.05 -3.30
C ASP A 79 14.34 3.95 -2.63
N ALA A 80 14.28 4.18 -1.33
CA ALA A 80 13.04 4.30 -0.56
C ALA A 80 12.82 5.74 -0.09
N VAL A 81 11.55 6.11 0.04
CA VAL A 81 11.12 7.32 0.72
C VAL A 81 10.06 6.94 1.75
N ASP A 82 10.29 7.33 3.00
CA ASP A 82 9.30 7.15 4.07
C ASP A 82 8.07 8.03 3.78
N LEU A 83 6.89 7.41 3.75
CA LEU A 83 5.64 8.11 3.48
C LEU A 83 4.95 8.56 4.76
N PHE A 84 4.77 7.64 5.70
CA PHE A 84 4.11 7.84 6.99
C PHE A 84 4.34 6.62 7.88
N GLU A 85 4.09 6.77 9.17
CA GLU A 85 4.03 5.66 10.12
C GLU A 85 2.59 5.13 10.21
N ASP A 86 2.43 3.82 10.14
CA ASP A 86 1.16 3.12 10.32
C ASP A 86 1.23 2.27 11.61
N GLU A 87 0.50 2.69 12.64
CA GLU A 87 0.52 2.03 13.94
C GLU A 87 -0.42 0.81 13.96
N LEU A 88 0.16 -0.37 14.18
CA LEU A 88 -0.63 -1.59 14.38
C LEU A 88 -1.28 -1.57 15.77
N VAL A 89 -2.59 -1.38 15.82
CA VAL A 89 -3.37 -1.34 17.06
C VAL A 89 -4.15 -2.64 17.31
N ALA A 90 -4.29 -3.00 18.59
CA ALA A 90 -5.11 -4.12 19.00
C ALA A 90 -6.57 -3.69 19.24
N VAL A 91 -7.51 -4.38 18.60
CA VAL A 91 -8.95 -4.18 18.81
C VAL A 91 -9.49 -5.34 19.64
N VAL A 92 -10.05 -5.03 20.81
CA VAL A 92 -10.60 -6.03 21.75
C VAL A 92 -12.00 -5.63 22.22
N PRO A 93 -12.84 -6.58 22.67
CA PRO A 93 -14.11 -6.26 23.31
C PRO A 93 -13.94 -5.32 24.52
N LEU A 94 -14.92 -4.46 24.79
CA LEU A 94 -14.87 -3.49 25.90
C LEU A 94 -14.61 -4.13 27.28
N GLY A 95 -15.09 -5.36 27.50
CA GLY A 95 -14.90 -6.11 28.75
C GLY A 95 -13.60 -6.91 28.83
N HIS A 96 -12.77 -6.90 27.77
CA HIS A 96 -11.56 -7.70 27.69
C HIS A 96 -10.50 -7.22 28.69
N ALA A 97 -9.70 -8.14 29.24
CA ALA A 97 -8.65 -7.79 30.20
C ALA A 97 -7.63 -6.79 29.62
N LEU A 98 -7.29 -6.95 28.34
CA LEU A 98 -6.37 -6.06 27.62
C LEU A 98 -6.94 -4.64 27.40
N ALA A 99 -8.27 -4.45 27.43
CA ALA A 99 -8.89 -3.14 27.23
C ALA A 99 -8.51 -2.11 28.32
N LYS A 100 -8.04 -2.58 29.48
CA LYS A 100 -7.57 -1.72 30.60
C LYS A 100 -6.09 -1.37 30.51
N ARG A 101 -5.36 -1.92 29.54
CA ARG A 101 -3.92 -1.69 29.39
C ARG A 101 -3.68 -0.54 28.42
N LYS A 102 -2.67 0.29 28.72
CA LYS A 102 -2.24 1.38 27.83
C LYS A 102 -1.43 0.89 26.62
N TYR A 103 -0.82 -0.28 26.74
CA TYR A 103 -0.03 -0.92 25.70
C TYR A 103 -0.14 -2.45 25.85
N VAL A 104 0.11 -3.17 24.77
CA VAL A 104 0.08 -4.63 24.69
C VAL A 104 1.29 -5.11 23.89
N ASN A 105 1.76 -6.31 24.22
CA ASN A 105 2.81 -7.01 23.48
C ASN A 105 2.24 -8.24 22.79
N GLY A 106 2.96 -8.79 21.81
CA GLY A 106 2.53 -10.01 21.12
C GLY A 106 2.24 -11.19 22.07
N ASN A 107 3.01 -11.33 23.14
CA ASN A 107 2.82 -12.39 24.14
C ASN A 107 1.51 -12.26 24.95
N ASP A 108 0.90 -11.07 24.99
CA ASP A 108 -0.35 -10.86 25.73
C ASP A 108 -1.54 -11.57 25.08
N PHE A 109 -1.43 -11.95 23.80
CA PHE A 109 -2.49 -12.60 23.02
C PHE A 109 -2.39 -14.13 22.99
N LEU A 110 -1.37 -14.74 23.62
CA LEU A 110 -1.11 -16.19 23.51
C LEU A 110 -2.27 -17.08 23.99
N ASN A 111 -3.13 -16.55 24.85
CA ASN A 111 -4.25 -17.27 25.43
C ASN A 111 -5.62 -16.89 24.81
N ASP A 112 -5.64 -15.94 23.87
CA ASP A 112 -6.85 -15.43 23.26
C ASP A 112 -6.98 -15.92 21.80
N PRO A 113 -8.21 -16.14 21.29
CA PRO A 113 -8.42 -16.28 19.85
C PRO A 113 -7.94 -15.01 19.13
N PHE A 114 -6.93 -15.17 18.26
CA PHE A 114 -6.31 -14.07 17.54
C PHE A 114 -6.78 -14.03 16.09
N LEU A 115 -7.42 -12.93 15.69
CA LEU A 115 -7.82 -12.67 14.32
C LEU A 115 -6.80 -11.72 13.69
N THR A 116 -6.17 -12.16 12.62
CA THR A 116 -5.17 -11.37 11.86
C THR A 116 -5.34 -11.64 10.37
N TYR A 117 -4.77 -10.77 9.53
CA TYR A 117 -4.60 -11.06 8.11
C TYR A 117 -3.84 -12.38 7.94
N SER A 118 -4.28 -13.18 6.96
CA SER A 118 -3.69 -14.48 6.65
C SER A 118 -2.19 -14.36 6.41
N LEU A 119 -1.39 -15.07 7.22
CA LEU A 119 0.06 -15.23 7.04
C LEU A 119 0.41 -16.17 5.87
N VAL A 120 -0.45 -16.29 4.86
CA VAL A 120 -0.13 -17.14 3.70
C VAL A 120 0.99 -16.43 2.93
N ARG A 121 2.21 -16.81 3.30
CA ARG A 121 3.43 -16.63 2.51
C ARG A 121 3.42 -17.62 1.35
#